data_AF-A0A317W5V1-F1
#
_entry.id   AF-A0A317W5V1-F1
#
_cell.length_a   1.000
_cell.length_b   1.000
_cell.length_c   1.000
_cell.angle_alpha   90.00
_cell.angle_beta   90.00
_cell.angle_gamma   90.00
#
_symmetry.space_group_name_H-M   'P 1'
#
loop_
_entity.id
_entity.type
_entity.pdbx_description
1 polymer ?
#
loop_
_entity_poly.entity_id
_entity_poly.type
_entity_poly.pdbx_seq_one_letter_code
_entity_poly.pdbx_strand_id
1 'polypeptide(L)'
;MLFGKTLITLLVSATITAIAAPVDTTTTITNPFNALADRTSKSHTTTSNTGTSSNPFANIKASTSTWERAAKLCKEGYSKRDLDLHVRTNSWPPETPSGFNKVDMGEIKGALAPKGLWTYGLVTCIGLGVTGTQKDATKDARILMHLPSTKKSLEERWGDLLKLVEEAGMTDMEGWMSIPDTENQVPSGWSADLKELTEEVAEAAEWGLKQVIGKTPKVVKRPMALAIAHTLPHGTMQIDKENKVEIDGVEYTQ
;
A
#
# COMPACT_ATOMS: atom_id res chain seq x y z
N MET A 1 -65.03 -1.75 26.52
CA MET A 1 -65.23 -0.51 25.75
C MET A 1 -63.87 -0.17 25.13
N LEU A 2 -63.57 -0.64 23.91
CA LEU A 2 -63.94 -0.11 22.58
C LEU A 2 -63.06 1.06 22.10
N PHE A 3 -62.41 0.82 20.95
CA PHE A 3 -61.67 1.71 20.02
C PHE A 3 -60.28 2.19 20.46
N GLY A 4 -59.17 2.00 19.72
CA GLY A 4 -58.98 1.71 18.30
C GLY A 4 -58.44 2.96 17.59
N LYS A 5 -57.26 2.86 16.95
CA LYS A 5 -56.92 3.50 15.66
C LYS A 5 -55.49 3.20 15.23
N THR A 6 -55.43 2.28 14.28
CA THR A 6 -54.35 1.94 13.34
C THR A 6 -54.03 3.15 12.44
N LEU A 7 -52.77 3.40 12.13
CA LEU A 7 -52.38 4.16 10.95
C LEU A 7 -51.35 3.35 10.14
N ILE A 8 -51.82 2.86 9.00
CA ILE A 8 -51.03 2.22 7.95
C ILE A 8 -50.84 3.29 6.87
N THR A 9 -49.60 3.54 6.47
CA THR A 9 -49.31 4.35 5.28
C THR A 9 -48.66 3.46 4.23
N LEU A 10 -49.46 3.04 3.25
CA LEU A 10 -49.03 2.49 1.97
C LEU A 10 -48.44 3.62 1.12
N LEU A 11 -47.31 3.38 0.45
CA LEU A 11 -46.86 4.17 -0.68
C LEU A 11 -46.59 3.25 -1.88
N VAL A 12 -47.15 3.71 -2.99
CA VAL A 12 -47.53 3.01 -4.20
C VAL A 12 -46.34 2.78 -5.13
N SER A 13 -46.27 1.57 -5.68
CA SER A 13 -45.37 1.16 -6.76
C SER A 13 -45.66 1.92 -8.06
N ALA A 14 -44.62 2.43 -8.72
CA ALA A 14 -44.67 2.83 -10.12
C ALA A 14 -43.89 1.83 -10.97
N THR A 15 -44.61 0.97 -11.68
CA THR A 15 -44.10 0.10 -12.73
C THR A 15 -44.00 0.88 -14.04
N ILE A 16 -42.80 1.01 -14.59
CA ILE A 16 -42.61 1.45 -15.98
C ILE A 16 -42.34 0.21 -16.82
N THR A 17 -43.33 -0.16 -17.62
CA THR A 17 -43.23 -1.19 -18.65
C THR A 17 -42.65 -0.56 -19.91
N ALA A 18 -41.42 -0.93 -20.29
CA ALA A 18 -40.88 -0.64 -21.61
C ALA A 18 -40.76 -1.96 -22.37
N ILE A 19 -41.53 -2.08 -23.45
CA ILE A 19 -41.49 -3.16 -24.43
C ILE A 19 -40.51 -2.73 -25.51
N ALA A 20 -39.47 -3.51 -25.77
CA ALA A 20 -38.66 -3.43 -26.98
C ALA A 20 -38.29 -4.84 -27.46
N ALA A 21 -38.38 -5.01 -28.78
CA ALA A 21 -38.42 -6.24 -29.56
C ALA A 21 -37.13 -7.10 -29.53
N PRO A 22 -37.19 -8.38 -29.94
CA PRO A 22 -36.04 -9.26 -29.98
C PRO A 22 -35.15 -8.95 -31.19
N VAL A 23 -33.83 -8.87 -30.96
CA VAL A 23 -32.82 -9.00 -32.02
C VAL A 23 -31.88 -10.10 -31.58
N ASP A 24 -31.92 -11.20 -32.32
CA ASP A 24 -31.03 -12.35 -32.19
C ASP A 24 -29.98 -12.24 -33.31
N THR A 25 -28.70 -12.10 -32.96
CA THR A 25 -27.56 -12.72 -33.68
C THR A 25 -26.23 -12.40 -33.01
N THR A 26 -25.70 -13.42 -32.34
CA THR A 26 -24.28 -13.85 -32.30
C THR A 26 -23.23 -12.84 -32.77
N THR A 27 -22.54 -12.20 -31.82
CA THR A 27 -21.16 -11.70 -32.01
C THR A 27 -20.37 -11.86 -30.72
N THR A 28 -19.19 -12.47 -30.87
CA THR A 28 -18.16 -12.72 -29.86
C THR A 28 -17.79 -11.45 -29.10
N ILE A 29 -17.98 -11.43 -27.77
CA ILE A 29 -17.63 -10.28 -26.92
C ILE A 29 -16.13 -10.34 -26.59
N THR A 30 -15.35 -9.55 -27.32
CA THR A 30 -14.07 -9.01 -26.88
C THR A 30 -14.34 -7.77 -26.02
N ASN A 31 -13.71 -7.72 -24.83
CA ASN A 31 -13.79 -6.63 -23.85
C ASN A 31 -13.65 -5.22 -24.46
N PRO A 32 -14.64 -4.32 -24.33
CA PRO A 32 -14.53 -2.93 -24.73
C PRO A 32 -14.29 -2.03 -23.50
N PHE A 33 -13.02 -1.77 -23.18
CA PHE A 33 -12.64 -0.63 -22.34
C PHE A 33 -11.59 0.19 -23.07
N ASN A 34 -12.03 0.97 -24.06
CA ASN A 34 -11.28 2.09 -24.64
C ASN A 34 -12.24 2.95 -25.45
N ALA A 35 -12.96 3.84 -24.78
CA ALA A 35 -13.48 5.07 -25.38
C ALA A 35 -13.99 5.99 -24.28
N LEU A 36 -13.68 7.29 -24.42
CA LEU A 36 -14.13 8.45 -23.65
C LEU A 36 -13.28 8.85 -22.43
N ALA A 37 -12.22 9.61 -22.71
CA ALA A 37 -11.84 10.75 -21.88
C ALA A 37 -11.18 11.82 -22.77
N ASP A 38 -12.00 12.71 -23.32
CA ASP A 38 -11.57 13.98 -23.89
C ASP A 38 -12.23 15.09 -23.07
N ARG A 39 -11.46 15.73 -22.17
CA ARG A 39 -11.44 17.18 -21.88
C ARG A 39 -10.78 17.53 -20.54
N THR A 40 -9.74 18.36 -20.66
CA THR A 40 -9.28 19.44 -19.73
C THR A 40 -8.73 19.07 -18.35
N SER A 41 -7.39 19.05 -18.22
CA SER A 41 -6.57 20.06 -17.50
C SER A 41 -5.27 19.45 -16.92
N LYS A 42 -4.12 20.04 -17.27
CA LYS A 42 -2.73 19.75 -16.84
C LYS A 42 -2.18 18.36 -17.22
N SER A 43 -1.48 18.39 -18.35
CA SER A 43 -0.78 17.31 -19.04
C SER A 43 0.22 16.55 -18.14
N HIS A 44 -0.21 15.43 -17.59
CA HIS A 44 0.67 14.27 -17.39
C HIS A 44 0.69 13.52 -18.73
N THR A 45 1.81 13.62 -19.45
CA THR A 45 2.03 12.87 -20.69
C THR A 45 2.06 11.39 -20.36
N THR A 46 0.91 10.74 -20.51
CA THR A 46 0.78 9.29 -20.35
C THR A 46 1.16 8.68 -21.70
N THR A 47 2.43 8.33 -21.87
CA THR A 47 2.84 7.44 -22.96
C THR A 47 2.36 6.04 -22.60
N SER A 48 1.25 5.62 -23.18
CA SER A 48 0.72 4.28 -23.11
C SER A 48 1.65 3.32 -23.87
N ASN A 49 2.69 2.85 -23.19
CA ASN A 49 3.40 1.63 -23.59
C ASN A 49 2.65 0.43 -23.03
N THR A 50 1.85 -0.21 -23.87
CA THR A 50 1.39 -1.58 -23.68
C THR A 50 2.59 -2.53 -23.77
N GLY A 51 3.12 -2.94 -22.62
CA GLY A 51 4.16 -3.96 -22.50
C GLY A 51 5.22 -3.58 -21.46
N THR A 52 5.38 -4.42 -20.44
CA THR A 52 6.22 -4.24 -19.24
C THR A 52 5.74 -3.11 -18.30
N SER A 53 5.29 -3.49 -17.10
CA SER A 53 4.98 -2.55 -16.00
C SER A 53 6.14 -1.57 -15.83
N SER A 54 5.94 -0.31 -16.20
CA SER A 54 6.96 0.73 -16.08
C SER A 54 7.22 0.98 -14.60
N ASN A 55 8.48 0.92 -14.20
CA ASN A 55 8.93 1.29 -12.86
C ASN A 55 8.36 2.68 -12.48
N PRO A 56 7.53 2.78 -11.43
CA PRO A 56 6.81 4.01 -11.12
C PRO A 56 7.73 5.14 -10.64
N PHE A 57 8.95 4.81 -10.20
CA PHE A 57 9.89 5.74 -9.59
C PHE A 57 10.85 6.40 -10.60
N ALA A 58 10.84 5.97 -11.86
CA ALA A 58 11.83 6.36 -12.86
C ALA A 58 11.86 7.88 -13.15
N ASN A 59 10.76 8.59 -12.91
CA ASN A 59 10.59 10.00 -13.24
C ASN A 59 10.82 10.96 -12.05
N ILE A 60 11.15 10.45 -10.86
CA ILE A 60 11.38 11.28 -9.67
C ILE A 60 12.71 12.02 -9.80
N LYS A 61 12.66 13.36 -9.76
CA LYS A 61 13.81 14.24 -10.04
C LYS A 61 14.29 14.98 -8.80
N ALA A 62 14.68 14.24 -7.77
CA ALA A 62 15.35 14.82 -6.60
C ALA A 62 16.89 14.82 -6.75
N SER A 63 17.55 15.76 -6.06
CA SER A 63 19.01 15.83 -6.02
C SER A 63 19.61 14.62 -5.31
N THR A 64 20.87 14.26 -5.63
CA THR A 64 21.61 13.21 -4.92
C THR A 64 21.63 13.45 -3.40
N SER A 65 21.83 14.70 -2.98
CA SER A 65 21.85 15.07 -1.56
C SER A 65 20.49 14.89 -0.88
N THR A 66 19.39 15.11 -1.59
CA THR A 66 18.03 14.90 -1.08
C THR A 66 17.78 13.41 -0.86
N TRP A 67 18.17 12.56 -1.82
CA TRP A 67 18.11 11.10 -1.69
C TRP A 67 18.98 10.58 -0.55
N GLU A 68 20.21 11.07 -0.39
CA GLU A 68 21.09 10.68 0.70
C GLU A 68 20.52 11.04 2.06
N ARG A 69 19.91 12.23 2.19
CA ARG A 69 19.22 12.64 3.42
C ARG A 69 18.00 11.76 3.73
N ALA A 70 17.17 11.46 2.74
CA ALA A 70 16.03 10.55 2.90
C ALA A 70 16.47 9.14 3.30
N ALA A 71 17.50 8.62 2.64
CA ALA A 71 18.11 7.32 2.93
C ALA A 71 18.70 7.27 4.35
N LYS A 72 19.35 8.37 4.78
CA LYS A 72 19.89 8.48 6.13
C LYS A 72 18.79 8.39 7.18
N LEU A 73 17.67 9.11 7.00
CA LEU A 73 16.52 9.03 7.91
C LEU A 73 15.89 7.63 7.94
N CYS A 74 15.86 6.93 6.80
CA CYS A 74 15.38 5.55 6.73
C CYS A 74 16.30 4.58 7.51
N LYS A 75 17.62 4.84 7.49
CA LYS A 75 18.63 4.05 8.21
C LYS A 75 18.91 4.52 9.63
N GLU A 76 18.43 5.69 10.05
CA GLU A 76 18.77 6.26 11.36
C GLU A 76 18.20 5.44 12.52
N GLY A 77 17.13 4.67 12.29
CA GLY A 77 16.63 3.62 13.19
C GLY A 77 17.39 2.28 13.12
N TYR A 78 18.64 2.29 12.60
CA TYR A 78 19.62 1.20 12.57
C TYR A 78 21.06 1.70 12.90
N SER A 79 21.24 2.93 13.40
CA SER A 79 22.55 3.60 13.52
C SER A 79 23.30 3.25 14.82
N LYS A 80 24.54 3.75 15.04
CA LYS A 80 25.26 3.56 16.33
C LYS A 80 24.46 4.00 17.57
N ARG A 81 23.46 4.86 17.43
CA ARG A 81 22.51 5.18 18.51
C ARG A 81 21.64 4.00 18.90
N ASP A 82 21.37 3.06 17.99
CA ASP A 82 20.62 1.83 18.29
C ASP A 82 21.37 0.93 19.25
N LEU A 83 22.71 0.91 19.22
CA LEU A 83 23.48 0.18 20.23
C LEU A 83 23.31 0.81 21.62
N ASP A 84 23.27 2.15 21.72
CA ASP A 84 23.04 2.85 22.98
C ASP A 84 21.56 2.77 23.42
N LEU A 85 20.61 2.71 22.47
CA LEU A 85 19.20 2.44 22.72
C LEU A 85 18.94 0.98 23.11
N HIS A 86 19.68 0.00 22.58
CA HIS A 86 19.60 -1.39 23.03
C HIS A 86 19.96 -1.50 24.52
N VAL A 87 20.90 -0.67 24.98
CA VAL A 87 21.30 -0.58 26.39
C VAL A 87 20.29 0.21 27.23
N ARG A 88 19.56 1.18 26.64
CA ARG A 88 18.63 2.06 27.37
C ARG A 88 17.16 1.63 27.32
N THR A 89 16.77 0.88 26.29
CA THR A 89 15.40 0.44 26.03
C THR A 89 15.45 -1.04 25.63
N ASN A 90 14.93 -1.91 26.50
CA ASN A 90 14.84 -3.36 26.24
C ASN A 90 13.84 -3.73 25.12
N SER A 91 13.45 -2.77 24.30
CA SER A 91 12.36 -2.87 23.32
C SER A 91 12.77 -2.53 21.89
N TRP A 92 14.04 -2.16 21.64
CA TRP A 92 14.52 -1.83 20.30
C TRP A 92 15.86 -2.50 19.93
N PRO A 93 15.97 -3.20 18.78
CA PRO A 93 14.89 -3.46 17.85
C PRO A 93 13.80 -4.36 18.46
N PRO A 94 12.53 -4.16 18.09
CA PRO A 94 11.43 -5.01 18.55
C PRO A 94 11.64 -6.47 18.15
N GLU A 95 11.26 -7.38 19.04
CA GLU A 95 11.16 -8.80 18.71
C GLU A 95 10.02 -9.01 17.69
N THR A 96 10.26 -9.87 16.70
CA THR A 96 9.22 -10.22 15.72
C THR A 96 8.09 -10.98 16.42
N PRO A 97 6.82 -10.56 16.27
CA PRO A 97 5.71 -11.24 16.90
C PRO A 97 5.63 -12.73 16.51
N SER A 98 5.23 -13.57 17.45
CA SER A 98 5.08 -15.01 17.20
C SER A 98 4.09 -15.27 16.07
N GLY A 99 4.46 -16.16 15.14
CA GLY A 99 3.65 -16.46 13.97
C GLY A 99 3.94 -15.59 12.74
N PHE A 100 4.84 -14.61 12.83
CA PHE A 100 5.20 -13.73 11.72
C PHE A 100 6.62 -14.02 11.22
N ASN A 101 6.81 -13.85 9.91
CA ASN A 101 8.13 -13.74 9.31
C ASN A 101 8.51 -12.25 9.26
N LYS A 102 9.71 -11.93 9.75
CA LYS A 102 10.25 -10.57 9.66
C LYS A 102 10.58 -10.22 8.21
N VAL A 103 10.19 -9.02 7.77
CA VAL A 103 10.64 -8.38 6.53
C VAL A 103 11.58 -7.24 6.90
N ASP A 104 12.87 -7.42 6.67
CA ASP A 104 13.88 -6.41 6.99
C ASP A 104 13.83 -5.24 5.99
N MET A 105 14.43 -4.11 6.36
CA MET A 105 14.54 -2.95 5.48
C MET A 105 15.23 -3.32 4.17
N GLY A 106 14.57 -3.02 3.04
CA GLY A 106 15.08 -3.37 1.72
C GLY A 106 14.80 -4.81 1.31
N GLU A 107 14.01 -5.56 2.09
CA GLU A 107 13.51 -6.86 1.73
C GLU A 107 12.05 -6.81 1.27
N ILE A 108 11.70 -7.88 0.56
CA ILE A 108 10.34 -8.26 0.23
C ILE A 108 10.20 -9.76 0.49
N LYS A 109 9.08 -10.15 1.10
CA LYS A 109 8.76 -11.56 1.34
C LYS A 109 7.29 -11.82 1.05
N GLY A 110 7.03 -13.01 0.51
CA GLY A 110 5.71 -13.62 0.54
C GLY A 110 5.55 -14.55 1.74
N ALA A 111 4.31 -14.83 2.11
CA ALA A 111 4.01 -15.90 3.06
C ALA A 111 2.70 -16.63 2.71
N LEU A 112 2.68 -17.93 3.02
CA LEU A 112 1.48 -18.75 3.07
C LEU A 112 1.06 -18.99 4.53
N ALA A 113 -0.22 -19.35 4.75
CA ALA A 113 -0.70 -19.70 6.08
C ALA A 113 0.08 -20.91 6.65
N PRO A 114 0.41 -20.93 7.97
CA PRO A 114 -0.13 -20.09 9.03
C PRO A 114 0.74 -18.87 9.36
N LYS A 115 1.69 -18.48 8.50
CA LYS A 115 2.62 -17.38 8.79
C LYS A 115 2.09 -16.03 8.31
N GLY A 116 2.26 -15.01 9.14
CA GLY A 116 2.11 -13.61 8.77
C GLY A 116 3.43 -12.99 8.31
N LEU A 117 3.39 -11.72 7.96
CA LEU A 117 4.55 -10.90 7.62
C LEU A 117 4.57 -9.66 8.52
N TRP A 118 5.72 -9.29 9.05
CA TRP A 118 5.85 -8.13 9.95
C TRP A 118 7.13 -7.36 9.66
N THR A 119 7.05 -6.03 9.72
CA THR A 119 8.20 -5.14 9.59
C THR A 119 8.11 -4.00 10.60
N TYR A 120 9.27 -3.41 10.91
CA TYR A 120 9.39 -2.23 11.79
C TYR A 120 10.42 -1.26 11.22
N GLY A 121 10.49 -0.06 11.82
CA GLY A 121 11.46 0.96 11.47
C GLY A 121 11.08 1.75 10.22
N LEU A 122 9.78 1.78 9.88
CA LEU A 122 9.25 2.61 8.80
C LEU A 122 9.29 4.09 9.24
N VAL A 123 10.43 4.75 9.08
CA VAL A 123 10.59 6.20 9.35
C VAL A 123 10.28 6.99 8.08
N THR A 124 11.22 7.14 7.16
CA THR A 124 10.96 7.67 5.81
C THR A 124 10.72 6.55 4.80
N CYS A 125 10.96 5.30 5.18
CA CYS A 125 10.75 4.11 4.35
C CYS A 125 9.23 3.82 4.18
N ILE A 126 8.83 3.20 3.07
CA ILE A 126 7.43 2.87 2.81
C ILE A 126 7.19 1.38 3.08
N GLY A 127 6.11 1.03 3.78
CA GLY A 127 5.63 -0.34 3.87
C GLY A 127 4.59 -0.58 2.77
N LEU A 128 4.80 -1.57 1.89
CA LEU A 128 3.82 -1.99 0.89
C LEU A 128 3.35 -3.41 1.18
N GLY A 129 2.04 -3.60 1.31
CA GLY A 129 1.40 -4.89 1.51
C GLY A 129 0.49 -5.24 0.33
N VAL A 130 0.53 -6.49 -0.11
CA VAL A 130 -0.46 -7.08 -1.02
C VAL A 130 -1.05 -8.31 -0.34
N THR A 131 -2.37 -8.41 -0.30
CA THR A 131 -3.08 -9.62 0.14
C THR A 131 -3.99 -10.10 -0.98
N GLY A 132 -4.42 -11.36 -0.94
CA GLY A 132 -5.40 -11.86 -1.89
C GLY A 132 -5.83 -13.29 -1.61
N THR A 133 -6.69 -13.81 -2.48
CA THR A 133 -7.12 -15.20 -2.47
C THR A 133 -6.13 -16.04 -3.26
N GLN A 134 -5.57 -17.08 -2.64
CA GLN A 134 -4.69 -18.03 -3.32
C GLN A 134 -5.49 -18.86 -4.33
N LYS A 135 -4.96 -19.01 -5.56
CA LYS A 135 -5.43 -20.05 -6.48
C LYS A 135 -4.85 -21.42 -6.17
N ASP A 136 -3.68 -21.45 -5.56
CA ASP A 136 -2.92 -22.64 -5.16
C ASP A 136 -2.53 -22.51 -3.69
N ALA A 137 -2.95 -23.47 -2.87
CA ALA A 137 -2.73 -23.48 -1.42
C ALA A 137 -1.23 -23.56 -1.02
N THR A 138 -0.33 -23.86 -1.96
CA THR A 138 1.12 -23.90 -1.75
C THR A 138 1.83 -22.58 -2.04
N LYS A 139 1.12 -21.59 -2.60
CA LYS A 139 1.65 -20.27 -2.98
C LYS A 139 1.45 -19.24 -1.88
N ASP A 140 2.03 -18.07 -2.02
CA ASP A 140 1.85 -16.99 -1.05
C ASP A 140 0.44 -16.40 -1.12
N ALA A 141 -0.14 -16.05 0.04
CA ALA A 141 -1.42 -15.35 0.15
C ALA A 141 -1.27 -13.86 0.49
N ARG A 142 -0.05 -13.48 0.87
CA ARG A 142 0.33 -12.14 1.30
C ARG A 142 1.77 -11.87 0.97
N ILE A 143 2.05 -10.63 0.62
CA ILE A 143 3.38 -10.12 0.30
C ILE A 143 3.55 -8.81 1.04
N LEU A 144 4.70 -8.62 1.68
CA LEU A 144 5.07 -7.41 2.39
C LEU A 144 6.46 -6.99 1.95
N MET A 145 6.60 -5.71 1.62
CA MET A 145 7.86 -5.08 1.27
C MET A 145 8.14 -3.91 2.21
N HIS A 146 9.35 -3.87 2.74
CA HIS A 146 9.87 -2.69 3.42
C HIS A 146 10.75 -1.94 2.43
N LEU A 147 10.20 -0.89 1.82
CA LEU A 147 10.82 -0.15 0.74
C LEU A 147 11.64 1.05 1.27
N PRO A 148 12.98 1.01 1.16
CA PRO A 148 13.82 2.13 1.58
C PRO A 148 13.68 3.28 0.59
N SER A 149 13.66 4.51 1.09
CA SER A 149 13.61 5.74 0.28
C SER A 149 14.97 6.07 -0.33
N THR A 150 15.49 5.15 -1.14
CA THR A 150 16.70 5.34 -1.95
C THR A 150 16.37 5.01 -3.40
N LYS A 151 16.87 5.83 -4.34
CA LYS A 151 16.60 5.65 -5.77
C LYS A 151 16.87 4.22 -6.24
N LYS A 152 18.05 3.66 -5.90
CA LYS A 152 18.43 2.31 -6.28
C LYS A 152 17.44 1.25 -5.75
N SER A 153 17.08 1.32 -4.47
CA SER A 153 16.15 0.35 -3.88
C SER A 153 14.76 0.44 -4.47
N LEU A 154 14.27 1.65 -4.75
CA LEU A 154 12.97 1.85 -5.38
C LEU A 154 12.89 1.16 -6.75
N GLU A 155 13.94 1.31 -7.57
CA GLU A 155 13.96 0.73 -8.91
C GLU A 155 14.12 -0.79 -8.90
N GLU A 156 15.03 -1.32 -8.08
CA GLU A 156 15.31 -2.77 -8.03
C GLU A 156 14.17 -3.55 -7.36
N ARG A 157 13.66 -3.06 -6.22
CA ARG A 157 12.68 -3.80 -5.41
C ARG A 157 11.28 -3.80 -6.00
N TRP A 158 10.95 -2.83 -6.84
CA TRP A 158 9.68 -2.85 -7.55
C TRP A 158 9.57 -4.08 -8.46
N GLY A 159 10.64 -4.42 -9.18
CA GLY A 159 10.67 -5.62 -10.02
C GLY A 159 10.49 -6.91 -9.22
N ASP A 160 11.12 -6.99 -8.04
CA ASP A 160 10.98 -8.13 -7.12
C ASP A 160 9.53 -8.28 -6.63
N LEU A 161 8.84 -7.17 -6.34
CA LEU A 161 7.42 -7.17 -5.97
C LEU A 161 6.53 -7.71 -7.08
N LEU A 162 6.69 -7.19 -8.30
CA LEU A 162 5.90 -7.64 -9.45
C LEU A 162 6.05 -9.14 -9.67
N LYS A 163 7.30 -9.62 -9.61
CA LYS A 163 7.62 -11.04 -9.75
C LYS A 163 6.94 -11.89 -8.68
N LEU A 164 7.04 -11.51 -7.40
CA LEU A 164 6.40 -12.26 -6.31
C LEU A 164 4.88 -12.28 -6.41
N VAL A 165 4.25 -11.15 -6.77
CA VAL A 165 2.79 -11.09 -6.97
C VAL A 165 2.35 -11.98 -8.12
N GLU A 166 3.08 -11.98 -9.24
CA GLU A 166 2.82 -12.85 -10.38
C GLU A 166 2.98 -14.33 -10.01
N GLU A 167 4.08 -14.69 -9.35
CA GLU A 167 4.37 -16.07 -8.92
C GLU A 167 3.37 -16.60 -7.88
N ALA A 168 2.81 -15.72 -7.04
CA ALA A 168 1.77 -16.05 -6.07
C ALA A 168 0.42 -16.34 -6.76
N GLY A 169 0.16 -15.73 -7.91
CA GLY A 169 -1.05 -15.99 -8.70
C GLY A 169 -2.37 -15.65 -7.98
N MET A 170 -2.33 -14.69 -7.05
CA MET A 170 -3.47 -14.30 -6.22
C MET A 170 -4.62 -13.68 -7.05
N THR A 171 -5.86 -13.88 -6.60
CA THR A 171 -7.04 -13.12 -7.05
C THR A 171 -7.54 -12.18 -5.97
N ASP A 172 -8.50 -11.32 -6.33
CA ASP A 172 -9.20 -10.43 -5.39
C ASP A 172 -8.25 -9.58 -4.55
N MET A 173 -7.12 -9.19 -5.17
CA MET A 173 -6.00 -8.61 -4.45
C MET A 173 -6.36 -7.29 -3.79
N GLU A 174 -5.87 -7.07 -2.59
CA GLU A 174 -5.92 -5.80 -1.87
C GLU A 174 -4.51 -5.27 -1.66
N GLY A 175 -4.38 -3.94 -1.63
CA GLY A 175 -3.11 -3.27 -1.46
C GLY A 175 -3.16 -2.30 -0.30
N TRP A 176 -2.04 -2.22 0.41
CA TRP A 176 -1.90 -1.47 1.65
C TRP A 176 -0.60 -0.71 1.63
N MET A 177 -0.61 0.53 2.12
CA MET A 177 0.56 1.37 2.18
C MET A 177 0.68 2.04 3.54
N SER A 178 1.82 1.85 4.18
CA SER A 178 2.26 2.64 5.33
C SER A 178 3.27 3.67 4.85
N ILE A 179 2.84 4.93 4.78
CA ILE A 179 3.64 6.06 4.26
C ILE A 179 3.91 7.09 5.36
N PRO A 180 5.04 7.80 5.32
CA PRO A 180 5.30 8.90 6.25
C PRO A 180 4.26 10.04 6.10
N ASP A 181 3.77 10.56 7.23
CA ASP A 181 3.05 11.84 7.30
C ASP A 181 4.07 12.98 7.20
N THR A 182 3.97 13.76 6.13
CA THR A 182 4.86 14.88 5.80
C THR A 182 4.39 16.23 6.37
N GLU A 183 3.21 16.26 6.99
CA GLU A 183 2.60 17.47 7.54
C GLU A 183 2.70 17.53 9.07
N ASN A 184 2.60 16.38 9.74
CA ASN A 184 2.56 16.31 11.19
C ASN A 184 3.73 15.50 11.77
N GLN A 185 4.28 15.99 12.87
CA GLN A 185 5.30 15.28 13.65
C GLN A 185 6.49 14.83 12.77
N VAL A 186 6.97 15.74 11.93
CA VAL A 186 8.12 15.51 11.07
C VAL A 186 9.44 15.65 11.84
N PRO A 187 10.53 15.01 11.40
CA PRO A 187 11.83 15.07 12.09
C PRO A 187 12.44 16.48 12.08
N SER A 188 13.33 16.76 13.04
CA SER A 188 14.14 17.99 13.00
C SER A 188 14.96 18.06 11.71
N GLY A 189 14.96 19.22 11.04
CA GLY A 189 15.66 19.40 9.77
C GLY A 189 14.90 18.88 8.54
N TRP A 190 13.60 18.61 8.68
CA TRP A 190 12.70 18.35 7.55
C TRP A 190 12.62 19.58 6.64
N SER A 191 13.08 19.46 5.40
CA SER A 191 13.07 20.55 4.41
C SER A 191 11.99 20.34 3.36
N ALA A 192 11.63 21.41 2.64
CA ALA A 192 10.68 21.35 1.52
C ALA A 192 11.08 20.26 0.50
N ASP A 193 12.35 20.17 0.12
CA ASP A 193 12.84 19.14 -0.82
C ASP A 193 12.65 17.70 -0.31
N LEU A 194 12.73 17.49 1.02
CA LEU A 194 12.50 16.16 1.60
C LEU A 194 11.01 15.82 1.63
N LYS A 195 10.17 16.81 1.92
CA LYS A 195 8.72 16.69 1.82
C LYS A 195 8.31 16.33 0.39
N GLU A 196 8.74 17.12 -0.59
CA GLU A 196 8.43 16.91 -2.01
C GLU A 196 8.89 15.53 -2.48
N LEU A 197 10.14 15.15 -2.23
CA LEU A 197 10.63 13.81 -2.58
C LEU A 197 9.78 12.69 -1.94
N THR A 198 9.43 12.84 -0.66
CA THR A 198 8.67 11.83 0.08
C THR A 198 7.26 11.67 -0.48
N GLU A 199 6.61 12.78 -0.84
CA GLU A 199 5.30 12.82 -1.47
C GLU A 199 5.34 12.20 -2.88
N GLU A 200 6.30 12.59 -3.71
CA GLU A 200 6.49 12.01 -5.05
C GLU A 200 6.71 10.48 -5.01
N VAL A 201 7.51 9.99 -4.06
CA VAL A 201 7.74 8.55 -3.88
C VAL A 201 6.45 7.85 -3.41
N ALA A 202 5.70 8.44 -2.48
CA ALA A 202 4.44 7.88 -2.01
C ALA A 202 3.40 7.81 -3.14
N GLU A 203 3.24 8.88 -3.91
CA GLU A 203 2.33 8.93 -5.07
C GLU A 203 2.72 7.92 -6.16
N ALA A 204 4.01 7.81 -6.46
CA ALA A 204 4.52 6.82 -7.40
C ALA A 204 4.23 5.39 -6.94
N ALA A 205 4.48 5.09 -5.66
CA ALA A 205 4.19 3.77 -5.08
C ALA A 205 2.69 3.46 -5.08
N GLU A 206 1.83 4.45 -4.78
CA GLU A 206 0.37 4.30 -4.82
C GLU A 206 -0.13 4.00 -6.23
N TRP A 207 0.33 4.79 -7.21
CA TRP A 207 -0.01 4.57 -8.61
C TRP A 207 0.46 3.19 -9.07
N GLY A 208 1.71 2.81 -8.77
CA GLY A 208 2.28 1.52 -9.13
C GLY A 208 1.48 0.38 -8.51
N LEU A 209 1.17 0.46 -7.22
CA LEU A 209 0.44 -0.58 -6.50
C LEU A 209 -0.99 -0.72 -7.03
N LYS A 210 -1.63 0.40 -7.38
CA LYS A 210 -2.92 0.40 -8.07
C LYS A 210 -2.88 -0.34 -9.40
N GLN A 211 -1.81 -0.20 -10.19
CA GLN A 211 -1.66 -0.97 -11.44
C GLN A 211 -1.53 -2.48 -11.17
N VAL A 212 -0.86 -2.85 -10.08
CA VAL A 212 -0.66 -4.26 -9.69
C VAL A 212 -1.97 -4.91 -9.24
N ILE A 213 -2.72 -4.24 -8.35
CA ILE A 213 -3.92 -4.83 -7.73
C ILE A 213 -5.23 -4.51 -8.48
N GLY A 214 -5.20 -3.59 -9.45
CA GLY A 214 -6.36 -3.19 -10.25
C GLY A 214 -7.35 -2.24 -9.57
N LYS A 215 -7.08 -1.80 -8.33
CA LYS A 215 -7.91 -0.86 -7.55
C LYS A 215 -7.04 0.07 -6.69
N THR A 216 -7.61 1.13 -6.15
CA THR A 216 -6.89 2.04 -5.26
C THR A 216 -6.49 1.31 -3.96
N PRO A 217 -5.21 1.34 -3.55
CA PRO A 217 -4.78 0.74 -2.30
C PRO A 217 -5.23 1.58 -1.09
N LYS A 218 -5.28 0.97 0.09
CA LYS A 218 -5.47 1.68 1.35
C LYS A 218 -4.16 2.35 1.76
N VAL A 219 -4.17 3.68 1.85
CA VAL A 219 -3.01 4.47 2.29
C VAL A 219 -3.19 4.94 3.72
N VAL A 220 -2.22 4.64 4.58
CA VAL A 220 -2.15 5.09 5.97
C VAL A 220 -0.91 5.98 6.14
N LYS A 221 -1.14 7.25 6.49
CA LYS A 221 -0.10 8.20 6.85
C LYS A 221 0.27 8.03 8.31
N ARG A 222 1.56 7.84 8.61
CA ARG A 222 2.06 7.59 9.98
C ARG A 222 3.06 8.66 10.43
N PRO A 223 3.03 9.05 11.71
CA PRO A 223 3.93 10.07 12.24
C PRO A 223 5.39 9.58 12.24
N MET A 224 6.31 10.37 11.67
CA MET A 224 7.72 9.99 11.59
C MET A 224 8.47 10.17 12.92
N ALA A 225 8.17 11.23 13.69
CA ALA A 225 8.90 11.51 14.92
C ALA A 225 8.76 10.40 15.96
N LEU A 226 7.59 9.75 16.05
CA LEU A 226 7.36 8.64 16.98
C LEU A 226 8.13 7.38 16.56
N ALA A 227 8.20 7.11 15.26
CA ALA A 227 9.04 6.04 14.72
C ALA A 227 10.54 6.30 14.98
N ILE A 228 11.01 7.55 14.84
CA ILE A 228 12.40 7.94 15.20
C ILE A 228 12.67 7.81 16.71
N ALA A 229 11.66 8.10 17.53
CA ALA A 229 11.75 7.95 18.98
C ALA A 229 11.66 6.48 19.44
N HIS A 230 11.60 5.52 18.51
CA HIS A 230 11.51 4.08 18.79
C HIS A 230 10.33 3.73 19.72
N THR A 231 9.23 4.48 19.60
CA THR A 231 8.03 4.29 20.42
C THR A 231 7.12 3.29 19.70
N LEU A 232 7.10 2.03 20.14
CA LEU A 232 6.18 1.04 19.61
C LEU A 232 4.72 1.40 19.94
N PRO A 233 3.77 1.06 19.05
CA PRO A 233 3.94 0.30 17.80
C PRO A 233 4.32 1.16 16.57
N HIS A 234 4.73 2.43 16.73
CA HIS A 234 4.95 3.32 15.59
C HIS A 234 6.09 2.89 14.66
N GLY A 235 5.87 3.08 13.36
CA GLY A 235 6.78 2.63 12.31
C GLY A 235 6.71 1.13 12.04
N THR A 236 5.59 0.47 12.38
CA THR A 236 5.39 -0.97 12.12
C THR A 236 4.28 -1.22 11.12
N MET A 237 4.38 -2.34 10.41
CA MET A 237 3.30 -2.86 9.55
C MET A 237 3.32 -4.37 9.59
N GLN A 238 2.15 -4.98 9.66
CA GLN A 238 1.98 -6.42 9.62
C GLN A 238 0.78 -6.87 8.81
N ILE A 239 0.90 -8.08 8.28
CA ILE A 239 -0.16 -8.82 7.61
C ILE A 239 -0.24 -10.17 8.28
N ASP A 240 -1.34 -10.45 8.99
CA ASP A 240 -1.49 -11.69 9.74
C ASP A 240 -1.80 -12.90 8.86
N LYS A 241 -2.05 -14.05 9.50
CA LYS A 241 -2.31 -15.29 8.77
C LYS A 241 -3.70 -15.33 8.10
N GLU A 242 -4.60 -14.44 8.49
CA GLU A 242 -5.94 -14.23 7.94
C GLU A 242 -5.99 -13.07 6.92
N ASN A 243 -4.83 -12.54 6.50
CA ASN A 243 -4.71 -11.37 5.62
C ASN A 243 -5.21 -10.05 6.24
N LYS A 244 -5.36 -9.96 7.55
CA LYS A 244 -5.65 -8.68 8.21
C LYS A 244 -4.40 -7.84 8.30
N VAL A 245 -4.56 -6.54 8.08
CA VAL A 245 -3.44 -5.59 8.06
C VAL A 245 -3.52 -4.68 9.26
N GLU A 246 -2.40 -4.57 9.97
CA GLU A 246 -2.22 -3.64 11.07
C GLU A 246 -1.02 -2.73 10.77
N ILE A 247 -1.22 -1.43 10.95
CA ILE A 247 -0.18 -0.40 10.79
C ILE A 247 -0.17 0.41 12.09
N ASP A 248 1.01 0.55 12.70
CA ASP A 248 1.17 1.24 13.98
C ASP A 248 0.18 0.74 15.06
N GLY A 249 -0.06 -0.57 15.16
CA GLY A 249 -0.94 -1.14 16.18
C GLY A 249 -2.44 -1.06 15.89
N VAL A 250 -2.84 -0.50 14.75
CA VAL A 250 -4.25 -0.32 14.38
C VAL A 250 -4.60 -1.24 13.22
N GLU A 251 -5.62 -2.10 13.40
CA GLU A 251 -6.20 -2.93 12.32
C GLU A 251 -6.96 -2.04 11.34
N TYR A 252 -6.71 -2.22 10.04
CA TYR A 252 -7.40 -1.52 8.96
C TYR A 252 -8.17 -2.50 8.08
N THR A 253 -9.33 -2.04 7.60
CA THR A 253 -10.13 -2.73 6.58
C THR A 253 -10.09 -1.93 5.27
N GLN A 254 -10.18 -2.66 4.15
CA GLN A 254 -10.30 -2.08 2.81
C GLN A 254 -11.68 -1.47 2.59
#